data_AF-A8PXC6-F1
#
_entry.id   AF-A8PXC6-F1
#
_cell.length_a   1.000
_cell.length_b   1.000
_cell.length_c   1.000
_cell.angle_alpha   90.00
_cell.angle_beta   90.00
_cell.angle_gamma   90.00
#
_symmetry.space_group_name_H-M   'P 1'
#
loop_
_entity.id
_entity.type
_entity.pdbx_description
1 polymer ?
#
loop_
_entity_poly.entity_id
_entity_poly.type
_entity_poly.pdbx_seq_one_letter_code
_entity_poly.pdbx_strand_id
1 'polypeptide(L)'
;MRFSWCVTKEKLLTNQSPPWGGVEYRDPSKLKGVTPTNKKYYDAYPFMALQPVGGKKLLELSRLVTDKVVMFVPRNMDLSDVSEAVKEVGDGFTVHVEEMWMGPRLKALSLIFEKQPNNRS
;
A
#
# COMPACT_ATOMS: atom_id res chain seq x y z
N MET A 1 -8.93 -43.34 5.34
CA MET A 1 -8.64 -42.24 6.29
C MET A 1 -9.24 -40.96 5.72
N ARG A 2 -10.23 -40.38 6.41
CA ARG A 2 -10.96 -39.19 5.93
C ARG A 2 -10.54 -38.03 6.83
N PHE A 3 -9.74 -37.11 6.30
CA PHE A 3 -9.39 -35.90 7.04
C PHE A 3 -10.61 -34.97 7.02
N SER A 4 -11.32 -34.92 8.15
CA SER A 4 -12.36 -33.93 8.40
C SER A 4 -11.68 -32.64 8.86
N TRP A 5 -11.70 -31.63 8.00
CA TRP A 5 -11.36 -30.27 8.39
C TRP A 5 -12.56 -29.66 9.09
N CYS A 6 -12.39 -29.29 10.36
CA CYS A 6 -13.33 -28.49 11.11
C CYS A 6 -13.32 -27.06 10.54
N VAL A 7 -14.30 -26.73 9.70
CA VAL A 7 -14.50 -25.38 9.16
C VAL A 7 -15.14 -24.53 10.26
N THR A 8 -14.31 -23.90 11.09
CA THR A 8 -14.78 -22.85 12.01
C THR A 8 -14.86 -21.53 11.25
N LYS A 9 -16.09 -21.15 10.90
CA LYS A 9 -16.57 -19.82 10.47
C LYS A 9 -15.73 -19.10 9.41
N GLU A 10 -16.18 -19.29 8.18
CA GLU A 10 -15.88 -18.52 6.98
C GLU A 10 -15.87 -16.99 7.21
N LYS A 11 -14.69 -16.40 7.32
CA LYS A 11 -14.39 -15.24 6.48
C LYS A 11 -13.66 -15.79 5.27
N LEU A 12 -14.42 -15.99 4.19
CA LEU A 12 -13.90 -16.31 2.87
C LEU A 12 -12.67 -15.44 2.59
N LEU A 13 -11.50 -16.07 2.64
CA LEU A 13 -10.18 -15.49 2.39
C LEU A 13 -9.97 -15.31 0.87
N THR A 14 -11.02 -14.94 0.14
CA THR A 14 -11.07 -15.01 -1.32
C THR A 14 -11.12 -13.64 -2.00
N ASN A 15 -11.00 -12.54 -1.27
CA ASN A 15 -10.95 -11.19 -1.85
C ASN A 15 -9.69 -10.39 -1.45
N GLN A 16 -8.57 -11.09 -1.30
CA GLN A 16 -7.25 -10.53 -0.94
C GLN A 16 -6.38 -10.20 -2.17
N SER A 17 -6.92 -10.32 -3.38
CA SER A 17 -6.20 -9.92 -4.59
C SER A 17 -6.47 -8.46 -4.94
N PRO A 18 -5.44 -7.61 -5.11
CA PRO A 18 -4.10 -7.56 -4.47
C PRO A 18 -4.19 -7.12 -2.98
N PRO A 19 -3.06 -7.03 -2.22
CA PRO A 19 -3.04 -6.94 -0.74
C PRO A 19 -3.60 -5.62 -0.14
N TRP A 20 -4.41 -4.88 -0.89
CA TRP A 20 -4.87 -3.53 -0.59
C TRP A 20 -6.34 -3.47 -0.13
N GLY A 21 -6.90 -4.58 0.37
CA GLY A 21 -8.28 -4.60 0.87
C GLY A 21 -9.36 -4.92 -0.16
N GLY A 22 -9.03 -5.62 -1.25
CA GLY A 22 -10.01 -6.10 -2.24
C GLY A 22 -10.52 -4.99 -3.16
N VAL A 23 -11.68 -5.18 -3.80
CA VAL A 23 -12.21 -4.24 -4.82
C VAL A 23 -12.53 -2.84 -4.26
N GLU A 24 -12.64 -2.71 -2.94
CA GLU A 24 -12.99 -1.48 -2.24
C GLU A 24 -11.98 -0.33 -2.47
N TYR A 25 -10.73 -0.61 -2.87
CA TYR A 25 -9.78 0.46 -3.20
C TYR A 25 -10.26 1.37 -4.33
N ARG A 26 -11.20 0.89 -5.17
CA ARG A 26 -11.78 1.67 -6.27
C ARG A 26 -12.64 2.83 -5.79
N ASP A 27 -13.26 2.68 -4.63
CA ASP A 27 -14.23 3.60 -4.07
C ASP A 27 -13.79 4.00 -2.64
N PRO A 28 -12.83 4.93 -2.49
CA PRO A 28 -12.31 5.30 -1.17
C PRO A 28 -13.39 5.83 -0.21
N SER A 29 -14.49 6.37 -0.73
CA SER A 29 -15.66 6.78 0.07
C SER A 29 -16.32 5.64 0.85
N LYS A 30 -16.11 4.38 0.45
CA LYS A 30 -16.66 3.19 1.13
C LYS A 30 -15.73 2.68 2.25
N LEU A 31 -14.52 3.20 2.37
CA LEU A 31 -13.57 2.80 3.40
C LEU A 31 -14.08 3.27 4.77
N LYS A 32 -14.49 2.32 5.60
CA LYS A 32 -14.93 2.60 6.97
C LYS A 32 -13.73 2.97 7.84
N GLY A 33 -13.80 4.12 8.50
CA GLY A 33 -12.80 4.55 9.48
C GLY A 33 -11.52 5.15 8.89
N VAL A 34 -11.50 5.49 7.60
CA VAL A 34 -10.38 6.21 6.99
C VAL A 34 -10.90 7.53 6.42
N THR A 35 -10.35 8.64 6.91
CA THR A 35 -10.62 9.97 6.37
C THR A 35 -9.71 10.22 5.18
N PRO A 36 -10.24 10.59 4.00
CA PRO A 36 -9.40 11.00 2.88
C PRO A 36 -8.51 12.17 3.28
N THR A 37 -7.20 11.99 3.17
CA THR A 37 -6.22 13.04 3.49
C THR A 37 -6.32 14.19 2.48
N ASN A 38 -6.54 13.85 1.21
CA ASN A 38 -6.56 14.80 0.13
C ASN A 38 -7.99 15.19 -0.27
N LYS A 39 -8.35 16.45 0.01
CA LYS A 39 -9.66 17.03 -0.34
C LYS A 39 -9.79 17.37 -1.82
N LYS A 40 -8.67 17.38 -2.58
CA LYS A 40 -8.64 17.76 -3.99
C LYS A 40 -9.00 16.60 -4.91
N TYR A 41 -8.65 15.38 -4.52
CA TYR A 41 -8.90 14.16 -5.29
C TYR A 41 -9.81 13.23 -4.51
N TYR A 42 -11.07 13.12 -4.94
CA TYR A 42 -12.09 12.33 -4.25
C TYR A 42 -11.89 10.81 -4.41
N ASP A 43 -11.07 10.40 -5.38
CA ASP A 43 -10.76 9.00 -5.70
C ASP A 43 -9.38 8.57 -5.18
N ALA A 44 -8.65 9.45 -4.48
CA ALA A 44 -7.35 9.14 -3.90
C ALA A 44 -7.51 8.11 -2.77
N TYR A 45 -6.82 6.98 -2.91
CA TYR A 45 -6.76 5.92 -1.92
C TYR A 45 -5.69 6.26 -0.87
N PRO A 46 -6.07 6.49 0.39
CA PRO A 46 -5.14 6.93 1.42
C PRO A 46 -4.15 5.83 1.80
N PHE A 47 -2.90 6.20 2.07
CA PHE A 47 -1.82 5.24 2.34
C PHE A 47 -2.07 4.43 3.63
N MET A 48 -2.73 5.03 4.62
CA MET A 48 -3.14 4.37 5.86
C MET A 48 -4.20 3.28 5.67
N ALA A 49 -4.97 3.31 4.58
CA ALA A 49 -5.98 2.28 4.32
C ALA A 49 -5.40 0.95 3.82
N LEU A 50 -4.10 0.89 3.52
CA LEU A 50 -3.46 -0.37 3.13
C LEU A 50 -3.60 -1.43 4.22
N GLN A 51 -4.01 -2.62 3.83
CA GLN A 51 -4.13 -3.76 4.75
C GLN A 51 -2.81 -4.54 4.79
N PRO A 52 -2.50 -5.25 5.88
CA PRO A 52 -3.33 -5.45 7.08
C PRO A 52 -3.24 -4.36 8.17
N VAL A 53 -2.18 -3.53 8.18
CA VAL A 53 -1.85 -2.66 9.33
C VAL A 53 -1.63 -1.17 8.98
N GLY A 54 -1.88 -0.78 7.73
CA GLY A 54 -1.60 0.55 7.20
C GLY A 54 -0.24 0.64 6.49
N GLY A 55 -0.14 1.52 5.49
CA GLY A 55 1.04 1.66 4.65
C GLY A 55 2.28 2.11 5.41
N LYS A 56 2.12 3.12 6.28
CA LYS A 56 3.22 3.64 7.11
C LYS A 56 3.78 2.54 8.02
N LYS A 57 2.90 1.83 8.74
CA LYS A 57 3.36 0.77 9.65
C LYS A 57 3.99 -0.40 8.90
N LEU A 58 3.44 -0.75 7.73
CA LEU A 58 4.02 -1.77 6.87
C LEU A 58 5.41 -1.37 6.38
N LEU A 59 5.62 -0.09 6.05
CA LEU A 59 6.91 0.45 5.65
C LEU A 59 7.90 0.36 6.81
N GLU A 60 7.56 0.89 8.00
CA GLU A 60 8.38 0.80 9.22
C GLU A 60 8.81 -0.64 9.52
N LEU A 61 7.89 -1.61 9.48
CA LEU A 61 8.20 -3.02 9.75
C LEU A 61 9.09 -3.63 8.67
N SER A 62 8.82 -3.34 7.39
CA SER A 62 9.62 -3.84 6.27
C SER A 62 11.05 -3.29 6.31
N ARG A 63 11.21 -2.05 6.80
CA ARG A 63 12.51 -1.39 6.99
C ARG A 63 13.38 -2.05 8.04
N LEU A 64 12.79 -2.68 9.06
CA LEU A 64 13.56 -3.44 10.05
C LEU A 64 14.25 -4.66 9.41
N VAL A 65 13.78 -5.11 8.24
CA VAL A 65 14.30 -6.28 7.54
C VAL A 65 15.26 -5.90 6.41
N THR A 66 14.97 -4.85 5.64
CA THR A 66 15.75 -4.47 4.45
C THR A 66 15.71 -2.98 4.11
N ASP A 67 16.82 -2.47 3.57
CA ASP A 67 16.98 -1.10 3.05
C ASP A 67 16.36 -0.89 1.66
N LYS A 68 15.88 -1.95 0.99
CA LYS A 68 15.16 -1.86 -0.28
C LYS A 68 13.85 -2.63 -0.19
N VAL A 69 12.72 -1.92 -0.35
CA VAL A 69 11.36 -2.47 -0.22
C VAL A 69 10.60 -2.04 -1.45
N VAL A 70 9.90 -3.00 -2.05
CA VAL A 70 8.98 -2.75 -3.14
C VAL A 70 7.58 -3.05 -2.65
N MET A 71 6.68 -2.08 -2.77
CA MET A 71 5.26 -2.26 -2.49
C MET A 71 4.48 -2.10 -3.78
N PHE A 72 3.84 -3.18 -4.21
CA PHE A 72 2.76 -3.08 -5.18
C PHE A 72 1.59 -2.37 -4.47
N VAL A 73 1.01 -1.30 -5.03
CA VAL A 73 -0.11 -0.51 -4.44
C VAL A 73 -1.23 -0.21 -5.46
N PRO A 74 -2.45 0.17 -5.03
CA PRO A 74 -3.54 0.57 -5.92
C PRO A 74 -3.15 1.69 -6.88
N ARG A 75 -3.74 1.67 -8.08
CA ARG A 75 -3.50 2.70 -9.12
C ARG A 75 -3.85 4.12 -8.70
N ASN A 76 -4.77 4.28 -7.74
CA ASN A 76 -5.28 5.55 -7.25
C ASN A 76 -4.68 5.92 -5.88
N MET A 77 -3.52 5.36 -5.51
CA MET A 77 -2.83 5.68 -4.25
C MET A 77 -2.54 7.18 -4.13
N ASP A 78 -2.76 7.75 -2.94
CA ASP A 78 -2.39 9.13 -2.66
C ASP A 78 -0.87 9.25 -2.47
N LEU A 79 -0.20 9.83 -3.47
CA LEU A 79 1.24 10.04 -3.43
C LEU A 79 1.66 11.12 -2.42
N SER A 80 0.74 12.01 -2.02
CA SER A 80 1.04 13.03 -1.01
C SER A 80 1.26 12.36 0.35
N ASP A 81 0.35 11.46 0.71
CA ASP A 81 0.43 10.61 1.92
C ASP A 81 1.69 9.74 1.93
N VAL A 82 2.04 9.16 0.77
CA VAL A 82 3.27 8.37 0.63
C VAL A 82 4.49 9.25 0.87
N SER A 83 4.53 10.46 0.30
CA SER A 83 5.65 11.37 0.49
C SER A 83 5.82 11.80 1.95
N GLU A 84 4.71 12.01 2.66
CA GLU A 84 4.70 12.35 4.08
C GLU A 84 5.19 11.18 4.92
N ALA A 85 4.67 9.98 4.67
CA ALA A 85 5.10 8.77 5.37
C ALA A 85 6.60 8.48 5.19
N VAL A 86 7.17 8.71 4.00
CA VAL A 86 8.61 8.54 3.76
C VAL A 86 9.44 9.53 4.59
N LYS A 87 9.01 10.80 4.68
CA LYS A 87 9.69 11.82 5.49
C LYS A 87 9.68 11.48 6.98
N GLU A 88 8.59 10.87 7.47
CA GLU A 88 8.46 10.50 8.88
C GLU A 88 9.28 9.26 9.25
N VAL A 89 9.47 8.31 8.32
CA VAL A 89 10.18 7.05 8.59
C VAL A 89 11.70 7.26 8.71
N GLY A 90 12.27 8.26 8.04
CA GLY A 90 13.65 8.66 8.28
C GLY A 90 14.27 9.54 7.20
N ASP A 91 15.38 10.20 7.56
CA ASP A 91 16.14 11.02 6.64
C ASP A 91 16.91 10.17 5.62
N GLY A 92 16.97 10.65 4.37
CA GLY A 92 17.78 10.03 3.30
C GLY A 92 17.10 8.90 2.54
N PHE A 93 15.77 8.81 2.56
CA PHE A 93 15.03 7.86 1.72
C PHE A 93 14.39 8.55 0.52
N THR A 94 14.38 7.83 -0.60
CA THR A 94 13.62 8.20 -1.78
C THR A 94 12.63 7.11 -2.15
N VAL A 95 11.50 7.55 -2.71
CA VAL A 95 10.48 6.67 -3.27
C VAL A 95 10.43 6.89 -4.77
N HIS A 96 10.61 5.82 -5.53
CA HIS A 96 10.34 5.79 -6.97
C HIS A 96 8.94 5.19 -7.18
N VAL A 97 8.17 5.82 -8.06
CA VAL A 97 6.81 5.40 -8.40
C VAL A 97 6.81 4.94 -9.85
N GLU A 98 6.55 3.66 -10.08
CA GLU A 98 6.38 3.11 -11.41
C GLU A 98 4.92 2.78 -11.67
N GLU A 99 4.45 3.12 -12.87
CA GLU A 99 3.09 2.84 -13.31
C GLU A 99 3.00 1.45 -13.94
N MET A 100 2.05 0.64 -13.48
CA MET A 100 1.90 -0.73 -13.94
C MET A 100 0.74 -0.82 -14.93
N TRP A 101 1.07 -0.71 -16.21
CA TRP A 101 0.13 -0.72 -17.33
C TRP A 101 -0.14 -2.14 -17.84
N MET A 102 -1.41 -2.42 -18.18
CA MET A 102 -1.83 -3.62 -18.87
C MET A 102 -2.63 -3.22 -20.11
N GLY A 103 -1.95 -3.20 -21.25
CA GLY A 103 -2.47 -2.57 -22.46
C GLY A 103 -2.78 -1.09 -22.20
N PRO A 104 -3.99 -0.59 -22.54
CA PRO A 104 -4.34 0.82 -22.35
C PRO A 104 -4.78 1.16 -20.91
N ARG A 105 -4.74 0.23 -19.95
CA ARG A 105 -5.28 0.44 -18.60
C ARG A 105 -4.18 0.38 -17.53
N LEU A 106 -4.07 1.45 -16.73
CA LEU A 106 -3.29 1.45 -15.49
C LEU A 106 -3.94 0.53 -14.47
N LYS A 107 -3.19 -0.47 -13.98
CA LYS A 107 -3.69 -1.46 -13.02
C LYS A 107 -3.30 -1.15 -11.59
N ALA A 108 -2.06 -0.68 -11.41
CA ALA A 108 -1.43 -0.51 -10.12
C ALA A 108 -0.29 0.49 -10.21
N LEU A 109 0.25 0.86 -9.05
CA LEU A 109 1.56 1.49 -8.96
C LEU A 109 2.53 0.53 -8.25
N SER A 110 3.81 0.65 -8.55
CA SER A 110 4.89 0.00 -7.81
C SER A 110 5.67 1.10 -7.10
N LEU A 111 5.69 1.08 -5.78
CA LEU A 111 6.46 1.99 -4.94
C LEU A 111 7.77 1.31 -4.54
N ILE A 112 8.88 1.86 -4.99
CA ILE A 112 10.22 1.34 -4.70
C ILE A 112 10.89 2.31 -3.72
N PHE A 113 11.04 1.84 -2.48
CA PHE A 113 11.65 2.60 -1.38
C PHE A 113 13.12 2.21 -1.23
N GLU A 114 14.00 3.19 -1.43
CA GLU A 114 15.45 3.00 -1.36
C GLU A 114 16.08 4.00 -0.41
N LYS A 115 17.04 3.52 0.37
CA LYS A 115 17.93 4.38 1.15
C LYS A 115 18.95 5.01 0.20
N GLN A 116 19.02 6.33 0.17
CA GLN A 116 20.08 7.01 -0.56
C GLN A 116 21.43 6.68 0.08
N PRO A 117 22.46 6.36 -0.70
CA PRO A 117 23.81 6.32 -0.18
C PRO A 117 24.15 7.70 0.38
N ASN A 118 24.77 7.76 1.56
CA ASN A 118 25.22 8.99 2.18
C ASN A 118 26.30 9.67 1.31
N ASN A 119 25.91 10.34 0.22
CA ASN A 119 26.75 11.29 -0.47
C ASN A 119 26.53 12.66 0.17
N ARG A 120 27.01 12.80 1.40
CA ARG A 120 27.32 14.11 1.97
C ARG A 120 28.81 14.36 1.70
N SER A 121 29.10 15.09 0.63
CA SER A 121 30.31 15.91 0.53
C SER A 121 30.11 17.19 1.33
#